data_AF-A0A8T6FQK2-F1
#
_entry.id   AF-A0A8T6FQK2-F1
#
_cell.length_a   1.000
_cell.length_b   1.000
_cell.length_c   1.000
_cell.angle_alpha   90.00
_cell.angle_beta   90.00
_cell.angle_gamma   90.00
#
_symmetry.space_group_name_H-M   'P 1'
#
loop_
_entity.id
_entity.type
_entity.pdbx_description
1 polymer ?
#
loop_
_entity_poly.entity_id
_entity_poly.type
_entity_poly.pdbx_seq_one_letter_code
_entity_poly.pdbx_strand_id
1 'polypeptide(L)'
;MLGLDYAGCLFPGALEAVEHAGGLGLPVIASDGDERYQHHKIQTSGLEAAFEGRVLIFEHKEQELETIRARYPARRYALIDDKPGILTAVKSALGDTVTTVLVEQGPYALEAAEGEPPDVRLPSIAAFAGLDAAALGAE
;
A
#
# COMPACT_ATOMS: atom_id res chain seq x y z
N MET A 1 -17.51 9.29 -8.92
CA MET A 1 -18.73 8.74 -9.57
C MET A 1 -19.53 8.03 -8.48
N LEU A 2 -20.62 8.63 -8.01
CA LEU A 2 -21.49 8.06 -6.97
C LEU A 2 -22.40 7.02 -7.65
N GLY A 3 -22.10 5.73 -7.50
CA GLY A 3 -22.88 4.63 -8.12
C GLY A 3 -22.10 3.39 -8.54
N LEU A 4 -20.77 3.39 -8.41
CA LEU A 4 -19.97 2.17 -8.55
C LEU A 4 -20.13 1.28 -7.32
N ASP A 5 -20.31 -0.03 -7.54
CA ASP A 5 -20.11 -1.03 -6.50
C ASP A 5 -18.60 -1.23 -6.29
N TYR A 6 -18.02 -0.42 -5.40
CA TYR A 6 -16.60 -0.48 -5.10
C TYR A 6 -16.20 -1.76 -4.37
N ALA A 7 -17.11 -2.41 -3.65
CA ALA A 7 -16.84 -3.72 -3.04
C ALA A 7 -16.66 -4.79 -4.14
N GLY A 8 -17.49 -4.75 -5.18
CA GLY A 8 -17.34 -5.59 -6.37
C GLY A 8 -16.12 -5.27 -7.25
N CYS A 9 -15.42 -4.14 -6.99
CA CYS A 9 -14.20 -3.76 -7.71
C CYS A 9 -12.90 -4.24 -7.05
N LEU A 10 -12.97 -4.88 -5.88
CA LEU A 10 -11.77 -5.40 -5.21
C LEU A 10 -11.10 -6.47 -6.07
N PHE A 11 -9.77 -6.44 -6.11
CA PHE A 11 -9.02 -7.55 -6.71
C PHE A 11 -9.25 -8.83 -5.90
N PRO A 12 -9.32 -10.00 -6.56
CA PRO A 12 -9.37 -11.28 -5.85
C PRO A 12 -8.19 -11.41 -4.88
N GLY A 13 -8.45 -11.90 -3.67
CA GLY A 13 -7.43 -12.07 -2.63
C GLY A 13 -7.06 -10.80 -1.86
N ALA A 14 -7.69 -9.65 -2.14
CA ALA A 14 -7.33 -8.38 -1.50
C ALA A 14 -7.60 -8.38 0.01
N LEU A 15 -8.72 -8.93 0.47
CA LEU A 15 -9.06 -8.94 1.90
C LEU A 15 -8.21 -9.98 2.64
N GLU A 16 -7.94 -11.12 2.03
CA GLU A 16 -7.05 -12.16 2.54
C GLU A 16 -5.61 -11.63 2.67
N ALA A 17 -5.16 -10.81 1.73
CA ALA A 17 -3.86 -10.14 1.84
C ALA A 17 -3.78 -9.17 3.02
N VAL A 18 -4.87 -8.45 3.33
CA VAL A 18 -4.95 -7.55 4.49
C VAL A 18 -4.94 -8.34 5.81
N GLU A 19 -5.72 -9.41 5.88
CA GLU A 19 -5.74 -10.31 7.04
C GLU A 19 -4.35 -10.90 7.30
N HIS A 20 -3.69 -11.40 6.24
CA HIS A 20 -2.32 -11.91 6.32
C HIS A 20 -1.33 -10.83 6.75
N ALA A 21 -1.43 -9.62 6.20
CA ALA A 21 -0.60 -8.48 6.60
C ALA A 21 -0.76 -8.17 8.11
N GLY A 22 -1.97 -8.31 8.65
CA GLY A 22 -2.23 -8.19 10.09
C GLY A 22 -1.49 -9.21 10.97
N GLY A 23 -1.13 -10.37 10.40
CA GLY A 23 -0.29 -11.36 11.07
C GLY A 23 1.21 -11.03 11.03
N LEU A 24 1.64 -10.17 10.11
CA LEU A 24 3.05 -9.78 9.91
C LEU A 24 3.37 -8.41 10.54
N GLY A 25 2.38 -7.54 10.68
CA GLY A 25 2.55 -6.17 11.18
C GLY A 25 1.23 -5.41 11.23
N LEU A 26 1.30 -4.08 11.27
CA LEU A 26 0.12 -3.22 11.30
C LEU A 26 -0.22 -2.72 9.89
N PRO A 27 -1.25 -3.27 9.21
CA PRO A 27 -1.66 -2.77 7.90
C PRO A 27 -2.32 -1.40 8.03
N VAL A 28 -1.91 -0.46 7.16
CA VAL A 28 -2.42 0.92 7.06
C VAL A 28 -2.61 1.26 5.58
N ILE A 29 -3.73 1.92 5.25
CA ILE A 29 -3.91 2.52 3.91
C ILE A 29 -3.28 3.91 3.91
N ALA A 30 -2.32 4.15 3.02
CA ALA A 30 -1.85 5.48 2.64
C ALA A 30 -2.16 5.70 1.16
N SER A 31 -3.05 6.63 0.84
CA SER A 31 -3.60 6.78 -0.50
C SER A 31 -3.55 8.23 -0.98
N ASP A 32 -3.15 8.43 -2.25
CA ASP A 32 -3.33 9.73 -2.89
C ASP A 32 -4.78 9.89 -3.33
N GLY A 33 -5.35 11.07 -3.13
CA GLY A 33 -6.64 11.42 -3.71
C GLY A 33 -7.35 12.57 -3.00
N ASP A 34 -8.44 13.03 -3.62
CA ASP A 34 -9.36 13.97 -2.99
C ASP A 34 -9.95 13.35 -1.72
N GLU A 35 -9.90 14.09 -0.61
CA GLU A 35 -10.35 13.63 0.71
C GLU A 35 -11.78 13.06 0.67
N ARG A 36 -12.71 13.65 -0.09
CA ARG A 36 -14.11 13.20 -0.10
C ARG A 36 -14.32 11.98 -0.97
N TYR A 37 -13.84 12.01 -2.21
CA TYR A 37 -14.07 10.93 -3.16
C TYR A 37 -13.24 9.69 -2.81
N GLN A 38 -11.98 9.88 -2.42
CA GLN A 38 -11.09 8.76 -2.12
C GLN A 38 -11.50 8.09 -0.81
N HIS A 39 -11.91 8.87 0.20
CA HIS A 39 -12.46 8.30 1.41
C HIS A 39 -13.71 7.49 1.09
N HIS A 40 -14.70 8.08 0.41
CA HIS A 40 -15.93 7.37 0.05
C HIS A 40 -15.66 6.04 -0.70
N LYS A 41 -14.70 6.01 -1.62
CA LYS A 41 -14.27 4.79 -2.32
C LYS A 41 -13.71 3.74 -1.37
N ILE A 42 -12.80 4.13 -0.46
CA ILE A 42 -12.20 3.22 0.52
C ILE A 42 -13.26 2.69 1.50
N GLN A 43 -14.17 3.55 1.96
CA GLN A 43 -15.26 3.14 2.86
C GLN A 43 -16.21 2.14 2.19
N THR A 44 -16.73 2.49 1.00
CA THR A 44 -17.74 1.68 0.31
C THR A 44 -17.20 0.39 -0.31
N SER A 45 -15.88 0.27 -0.48
CA SER A 45 -15.24 -1.00 -0.82
C SER A 45 -15.12 -1.98 0.35
N GLY A 46 -15.36 -1.52 1.59
CA GLY A 46 -15.15 -2.31 2.81
C GLY A 46 -13.69 -2.33 3.29
N LEU A 47 -12.76 -1.69 2.56
CA LEU A 47 -11.35 -1.64 2.94
C LEU A 47 -11.12 -0.84 4.23
N GLU A 48 -11.88 0.24 4.47
CA GLU A 48 -11.75 0.96 5.75
C GLU A 48 -11.98 0.03 6.95
N ALA A 49 -13.02 -0.81 6.89
CA ALA A 49 -13.33 -1.76 7.94
C ALA A 49 -12.25 -2.85 8.07
N ALA A 50 -11.74 -3.37 6.94
CA ALA A 50 -10.67 -4.37 6.93
C ALA A 50 -9.36 -3.84 7.52
N PHE A 51 -9.10 -2.55 7.39
CA PHE A 51 -7.96 -1.86 8.00
C PHE A 51 -8.31 -1.22 9.36
N GLU A 52 -9.47 -1.53 9.95
CA GLU A 52 -9.96 -1.00 11.23
C GLU A 52 -9.88 0.53 11.33
N GLY A 53 -10.21 1.23 10.25
CA GLY A 53 -10.18 2.69 10.17
C GLY A 53 -8.78 3.31 10.02
N ARG A 54 -7.72 2.51 9.84
CA ARG A 54 -6.36 3.00 9.61
C ARG A 54 -6.17 3.47 8.16
N VAL A 55 -6.76 4.62 7.86
CA VAL A 55 -6.74 5.24 6.54
C VAL A 55 -6.14 6.64 6.62
N LEU A 56 -5.14 6.90 5.78
CA LEU A 56 -4.54 8.22 5.55
C LEU A 56 -4.70 8.57 4.07
N ILE A 57 -5.22 9.76 3.80
CA ILE A 57 -5.42 10.28 2.44
C ILE A 57 -4.61 11.56 2.30
N PHE A 58 -3.82 11.65 1.24
CA PHE A 58 -2.93 12.77 0.96
C PHE A 58 -3.10 13.26 -0.48
N GLU A 59 -2.57 14.43 -0.79
CA GLU A 59 -2.39 14.85 -2.19
C GLU A 59 -1.21 14.10 -2.82
N HIS A 60 -0.09 14.01 -2.09
CA HIS A 60 1.13 13.31 -2.47
C HIS A 60 1.74 12.59 -1.24
N LYS A 61 1.39 11.32 -1.03
CA LYS A 61 1.77 10.59 0.18
C LYS A 61 3.27 10.38 0.36
N GLU A 62 4.03 10.33 -0.73
CA GLU A 62 5.50 10.23 -0.72
C GLU A 62 6.17 11.48 -0.14
N GLN A 63 5.44 12.60 -0.04
CA GLN A 63 5.90 13.84 0.60
C GLN A 63 5.48 13.93 2.08
N GLU A 64 4.64 13.01 2.54
CA GLU A 64 4.01 13.00 3.87
C GLU A 64 4.55 11.86 4.76
N LEU A 65 5.73 11.33 4.44
CA LEU A 65 6.33 10.20 5.15
C LEU A 65 6.56 10.48 6.64
N GLU A 66 6.94 11.70 7.01
CA GLU A 66 7.09 12.07 8.43
C GLU A 66 5.76 12.05 9.18
N THR A 67 4.67 12.49 8.54
CA THR A 67 3.31 12.42 9.08
C THR A 67 2.90 10.95 9.30
N ILE A 68 3.14 10.09 8.31
CA ILE A 68 2.86 8.65 8.40
C ILE A 68 3.66 8.02 9.56
N ARG A 69 4.97 8.29 9.65
CA ARG A 69 5.87 7.74 10.67
C ARG A 69 5.54 8.23 12.07
N ALA A 70 5.09 9.48 12.21
CA ALA A 70 4.64 10.02 13.49
C ALA A 70 3.34 9.34 13.96
N ARG A 71 2.42 9.05 13.03
CA ARG A 71 1.13 8.43 13.34
C ARG A 71 1.24 6.92 13.58
N TYR A 72 2.15 6.26 12.87
CA TYR A 72 2.39 4.82 12.91
C TYR A 72 3.89 4.53 13.03
N PRO A 73 4.49 4.76 14.21
CA PRO A 73 5.92 4.56 14.40
C PRO A 73 6.29 3.07 14.32
N ALA A 74 7.24 2.75 13.44
CA ALA A 74 7.81 1.43 13.29
C ALA A 74 9.33 1.49 13.05
N ARG A 75 10.03 0.41 13.41
CA ARG A 75 11.47 0.22 13.10
C ARG A 75 11.69 0.01 11.60
N ARG A 76 10.74 -0.67 10.95
CA ARG A 76 10.76 -0.99 9.52
C ARG A 76 9.35 -0.85 8.95
N TYR A 77 9.28 -0.41 7.71
CA TYR A 77 8.06 -0.29 6.93
C TYR A 77 8.11 -1.25 5.73
N ALA A 78 6.94 -1.67 5.27
CA ALA A 78 6.76 -2.25 3.94
C ALA A 78 5.78 -1.36 3.18
N LEU A 79 6.18 -0.90 1.99
CA LEU A 79 5.30 -0.12 1.12
C LEU A 79 4.88 -1.00 -0.06
N ILE A 80 3.59 -1.30 -0.14
CA ILE A 80 2.97 -2.08 -1.20
C ILE A 80 2.21 -1.11 -2.11
N ASP A 81 2.60 -0.98 -3.38
CA ASP A 81 1.99 -0.02 -4.32
C ASP A 81 2.08 -0.51 -5.78
N ASP A 82 1.23 0.01 -6.67
CA ASP A 82 1.30 -0.27 -8.11
C ASP A 82 2.08 0.79 -8.90
N LYS A 83 2.51 1.89 -8.27
CA LYS A 83 3.27 2.98 -8.89
C LYS A 83 4.78 2.85 -8.61
N PRO A 84 5.59 2.43 -9.60
CA PRO A 84 7.05 2.33 -9.43
C PRO A 84 7.69 3.65 -8.97
N GLY A 85 7.21 4.80 -9.47
CA GLY A 85 7.75 6.11 -9.09
C GLY A 85 7.60 6.44 -7.59
N ILE A 86 6.47 6.07 -6.98
CA ILE A 86 6.26 6.24 -5.52
C ILE A 86 7.20 5.32 -4.77
N LEU A 87 7.32 4.05 -5.20
CA LEU A 87 8.23 3.09 -4.56
C LEU A 87 9.68 3.60 -4.60
N THR A 88 10.16 4.10 -5.73
CA THR A 88 11.50 4.69 -5.83
C THR A 88 11.65 5.88 -4.90
N ALA A 89 10.69 6.82 -4.89
CA ALA A 89 10.76 8.02 -4.05
C ALA A 89 10.84 7.66 -2.56
N VAL A 90 10.00 6.73 -2.11
CA VAL A 90 9.99 6.28 -0.72
C VAL A 90 11.25 5.48 -0.38
N LYS A 91 11.75 4.63 -1.28
CA LYS A 91 13.01 3.92 -1.08
C LYS A 91 14.18 4.89 -0.94
N SER A 92 14.24 5.92 -1.77
CA SER A 92 15.27 6.96 -1.67
C SER A 92 15.21 7.73 -0.35
N ALA A 93 14.01 8.00 0.17
CA ALA A 93 13.82 8.74 1.42
C ALA A 93 14.10 7.91 2.68
N LEU A 94 13.72 6.62 2.68
CA LEU A 94 13.76 5.76 3.88
C LEU A 94 14.87 4.70 3.87
N GLY A 95 15.52 4.47 2.72
CA GLY A 95 16.62 3.54 2.55
C GLY A 95 16.28 2.13 3.05
N ASP A 96 17.16 1.57 3.88
CA ASP A 96 17.02 0.20 4.40
C ASP A 96 15.88 0.02 5.41
N THR A 97 15.26 1.12 5.87
CA THR A 97 14.13 1.05 6.81
C THR A 97 12.79 0.79 6.13
N VAL A 98 12.76 0.72 4.78
CA VAL A 98 11.59 0.32 4.01
C VAL A 98 11.92 -0.82 3.05
N THR A 99 10.99 -1.77 2.95
CA THR A 99 10.93 -2.75 1.87
C THR A 99 9.85 -2.30 0.88
N THR A 100 10.20 -2.09 -0.38
CA THR A 100 9.26 -1.70 -1.43
C THR A 100 8.77 -2.91 -2.21
N VAL A 101 7.45 -3.02 -2.34
CA VAL A 101 6.77 -4.14 -2.98
C VAL A 101 5.92 -3.59 -4.11
N LEU A 102 6.34 -3.85 -5.36
CA LEU A 102 5.53 -3.53 -6.53
C LEU A 102 4.49 -4.62 -6.75
N VAL A 103 3.22 -4.22 -6.77
CA VAL A 103 2.14 -5.09 -7.24
C VAL A 103 1.92 -4.82 -8.72
N GLU A 104 2.08 -5.84 -9.56
CA GLU A 104 1.88 -5.77 -11.01
C GLU A 104 0.37 -5.77 -11.39
N GLN A 105 -0.45 -5.10 -10.59
CA GLN A 105 -1.88 -4.89 -10.81
C GLN A 105 -2.22 -3.43 -10.60
N GLY A 106 -2.97 -2.86 -11.54
CA GLY A 106 -3.39 -1.47 -11.48
C GLY A 106 -2.95 -0.70 -12.71
N PRO A 107 -3.45 0.54 -12.87
CA PRO A 107 -3.19 1.35 -14.05
C PRO A 107 -1.72 1.78 -14.18
N TYR A 108 -0.95 1.78 -13.10
CA TYR A 108 0.42 2.30 -13.07
C TYR A 108 1.51 1.22 -13.08
N ALA A 109 1.13 -0.05 -12.94
CA ALA A 109 2.05 -1.17 -12.78
C ALA A 109 3.10 -1.34 -13.91
N LEU A 110 2.80 -0.81 -15.10
CA LEU A 110 3.66 -0.88 -16.29
C LEU A 110 4.42 0.43 -16.58
N GLU A 111 4.26 1.45 -15.73
CA GLU A 111 5.00 2.69 -15.88
C GLU A 111 6.49 2.47 -15.62
N ALA A 112 7.33 3.18 -16.37
CA ALA A 112 8.75 3.22 -16.07
C ALA A 112 9.01 4.19 -14.92
N ALA A 113 9.91 3.83 -14.03
CA ALA A 113 10.50 4.75 -13.06
C ALA A 113 12.02 4.73 -13.22
N GLU A 114 12.62 5.91 -13.09
CA GLU A 114 14.07 6.02 -12.92
C GLU A 114 14.43 5.68 -11.47
N GLY A 115 15.64 5.15 -11.24
CA GLY A 115 16.14 4.79 -9.91
C GLY A 115 16.20 3.29 -9.65
N GLU A 116 16.29 2.91 -8.39
CA GLU A 116 16.39 1.51 -7.98
C GLU A 116 15.08 0.75 -8.20
N PRO A 117 15.14 -0.52 -8.65
CA PRO A 117 13.96 -1.35 -8.76
C PRO A 117 13.35 -1.62 -7.37
N PRO A 118 12.05 -1.98 -7.30
CA PRO A 118 11.44 -2.40 -6.04
C PRO A 118 12.13 -3.65 -5.49
N ASP A 119 12.19 -3.77 -4.15
CA ASP A 119 12.82 -4.91 -3.49
C ASP A 119 12.09 -6.23 -3.81
N VAL A 120 10.76 -6.17 -3.91
CA VAL A 120 9.90 -7.33 -4.19
C VAL A 120 8.90 -6.97 -5.30
N ARG A 121 8.60 -7.94 -6.18
CA ARG A 121 7.57 -7.82 -7.22
C ARG A 121 6.55 -8.92 -7.03
N LEU A 122 5.27 -8.55 -6.99
CA LEU A 122 4.14 -9.46 -6.86
C LEU A 122 3.28 -9.40 -8.13
N PRO A 123 2.94 -10.54 -8.76
CA PRO A 123 2.07 -10.54 -9.94
C PRO A 123 0.63 -10.12 -9.61
N SER A 124 0.24 -10.21 -8.34
CA SER A 124 -1.07 -9.77 -7.83
C SER A 124 -1.04 -9.53 -6.34
N ILE A 125 -2.01 -8.78 -5.82
CA ILE A 125 -2.17 -8.59 -4.38
C ILE A 125 -2.45 -9.91 -3.65
N ALA A 126 -3.12 -10.87 -4.30
CA ALA A 126 -3.33 -12.21 -3.75
C ALA A 126 -2.01 -12.95 -3.45
N ALA A 127 -0.95 -12.69 -4.23
CA ALA A 127 0.36 -13.29 -4.01
C ALA A 127 1.02 -12.82 -2.70
N PHE A 128 0.56 -11.72 -2.11
CA PHE A 128 1.04 -11.23 -0.81
C PHE A 128 0.83 -12.26 0.31
N ALA A 129 -0.20 -13.11 0.22
CA ALA A 129 -0.44 -14.18 1.18
C ALA A 129 0.71 -15.23 1.24
N GLY A 130 1.60 -15.25 0.25
CA GLY A 130 2.80 -16.09 0.22
C GLY A 130 4.06 -15.44 0.81
N LEU A 131 4.00 -14.16 1.19
CA LEU A 131 5.14 -13.47 1.82
C LEU A 131 5.16 -13.73 3.32
N ASP A 132 6.35 -13.73 3.92
CA ASP A 132 6.54 -13.76 5.36
C ASP A 132 7.22 -12.47 5.85
N ALA A 133 7.41 -12.37 7.17
CA ALA A 133 8.05 -11.22 7.79
C ALA A 133 9.48 -11.00 7.25
N ALA A 134 10.22 -12.08 6.98
CA ALA A 134 11.59 -12.04 6.47
C ALA A 134 11.65 -11.46 5.05
N ALA A 135 10.71 -11.82 4.17
CA ALA A 135 10.56 -11.24 2.84
C ALA A 135 10.26 -9.74 2.87
N LEU A 136 9.68 -9.25 3.97
CA LEU A 136 9.44 -7.83 4.22
C LEU A 136 10.58 -7.16 5.01
N GLY A 137 11.67 -7.88 5.28
CA GLY A 137 12.85 -7.41 6.00
C GLY A 137 12.69 -7.34 7.52
N ALA A 138 11.57 -7.81 8.07
CA ALA A 138 11.40 -7.97 9.51
C ALA A 138 12.17 -9.21 9.99
N GLU A 139 12.94 -9.05 11.07
CA GLU A 139 13.69 -10.11 11.75
C GLU A 139 12.87 -10.74 12.88
#